data_AF-A0A2R6NFJ1-F1
#
_entry.id   AF-A0A2R6NFJ1-F1
#
_cell.length_a   1.000
_cell.length_b   1.000
_cell.length_c   1.000
_cell.angle_alpha   90.00
_cell.angle_beta   90.00
_cell.angle_gamma   90.00
#
_symmetry.space_group_name_H-M   'P 1'
#
loop_
_entity.id
_entity.type
_entity.pdbx_description
1 polymer ?
#
loop_
_entity_poly.entity_id
_entity_poly.type
_entity_poly.pdbx_seq_one_letter_code
_entity_poly.pdbx_strand_id
1 'polypeptide(L)'
;MNVAAGPRLAAAVTNAGGIGVIGGIRQSPKMLQDSITELKSHLEDQNAPFGVDLLIPQIGGNARKTNHDYTKGQLPELTDVIIRNKATLFVCAVGVPPKEMVDKLHSAGIVVMKYGASGVWVGTRFVASEEAGAPPRHKELVVSAGYDDTVRTLIYSGRPMSVRKTPYVAGWDNRHQEVLELTSQGKIPHEVELEKHPEKSLEGRMWLMGKVAGSINDIKPAKAM
;
A
#
# COMPACT_ATOMS: atom_id res chain seq x y z
N MET A 1 1.35 0.04 -1.10
CA MET A 1 1.43 -0.54 -2.44
C MET A 1 1.27 0.53 -3.52
N ASN A 2 2.14 1.55 -3.57
CA ASN A 2 1.93 2.67 -4.51
C ASN A 2 2.14 2.27 -5.99
N VAL A 3 2.84 1.15 -6.22
CA VAL A 3 3.22 0.67 -7.56
C VAL A 3 2.44 -0.58 -7.96
N ALA A 4 2.01 -1.42 -7.00
CA ALA A 4 1.31 -2.66 -7.31
C ALA A 4 -0.20 -2.46 -7.56
N ALA A 5 -0.87 -1.65 -6.72
CA ALA A 5 -2.31 -1.43 -6.75
C ALA A 5 -2.69 -0.21 -7.61
N GLY A 6 -2.29 -0.25 -8.89
CA GLY A 6 -2.59 0.79 -9.87
C GLY A 6 -3.97 0.63 -10.56
N PRO A 7 -4.33 1.58 -11.43
CA PRO A 7 -5.64 1.62 -12.11
C PRO A 7 -5.99 0.33 -12.87
N ARG A 8 -5.04 -0.23 -13.63
CA ARG A 8 -5.25 -1.46 -14.42
C ARG A 8 -5.60 -2.67 -13.56
N LEU A 9 -4.88 -2.87 -12.45
CA LEU A 9 -5.17 -3.97 -11.53
C LEU A 9 -6.52 -3.80 -10.85
N ALA A 10 -6.82 -2.59 -10.38
CA ALA A 10 -8.10 -2.32 -9.74
C ALA A 10 -9.28 -2.55 -10.72
N ALA A 11 -9.17 -2.07 -11.96
CA ALA A 11 -10.18 -2.36 -12.98
C ALA A 11 -10.32 -3.86 -13.28
N ALA A 12 -9.21 -4.60 -13.40
CA ALA A 12 -9.25 -6.04 -13.65
C ALA A 12 -9.94 -6.83 -12.52
N VAL A 13 -9.68 -6.45 -11.26
CA VAL A 13 -10.38 -7.03 -10.10
C VAL A 13 -11.87 -6.69 -10.12
N THR A 14 -12.22 -5.44 -10.44
CA THR A 14 -13.62 -5.01 -10.54
C THR A 14 -14.36 -5.75 -11.66
N ASN A 15 -13.78 -5.86 -12.85
CA ASN A 15 -14.38 -6.59 -13.98
C ASN A 15 -14.55 -8.10 -13.68
N ALA A 16 -13.70 -8.66 -12.81
CA ALA A 16 -13.82 -10.04 -12.35
C ALA A 16 -14.89 -10.25 -11.25
N GLY A 17 -15.63 -9.21 -10.87
CA GLY A 17 -16.69 -9.26 -9.85
C GLY A 17 -16.23 -8.94 -8.42
N GLY A 18 -14.97 -8.54 -8.23
CA GLY A 18 -14.47 -8.00 -6.98
C GLY A 18 -14.67 -6.49 -6.84
N ILE A 19 -14.06 -5.89 -5.81
CA ILE A 19 -13.92 -4.43 -5.68
C ILE A 19 -12.44 -4.09 -5.76
N GLY A 20 -11.99 -3.61 -6.92
CA GLY A 20 -10.63 -3.12 -7.09
C GLY A 20 -10.39 -1.86 -6.28
N VAL A 21 -9.24 -1.77 -5.61
CA VAL A 21 -8.86 -0.62 -4.76
C VAL A 21 -7.59 0.03 -5.29
N ILE A 22 -7.66 1.32 -5.63
CA ILE A 22 -6.48 2.13 -5.98
C ILE A 22 -5.70 2.46 -4.71
N GLY A 23 -4.39 2.21 -4.73
CA GLY A 23 -3.49 2.69 -3.67
C GLY A 23 -3.08 4.14 -3.87
N GLY A 24 -3.73 5.10 -3.19
CA GLY A 24 -3.50 6.54 -3.34
C GLY A 24 -2.34 7.10 -2.50
N ILE A 25 -1.30 6.31 -2.25
CA ILE A 25 -0.22 6.68 -1.33
C ILE A 25 0.60 7.83 -1.94
N ARG A 26 0.79 8.95 -1.24
CA ARG A 26 1.54 10.13 -1.75
C ARG A 26 0.97 10.74 -3.03
N GLN A 27 -0.26 10.41 -3.42
CA GLN A 27 -0.92 11.06 -4.55
C GLN A 27 -1.48 12.42 -4.14
N SER A 28 -1.35 13.42 -5.02
CA SER A 28 -2.11 14.67 -4.90
C SER A 28 -3.56 14.46 -5.37
N PRO A 29 -4.50 15.37 -5.07
CA PRO A 29 -5.87 15.29 -5.58
C PRO A 29 -5.94 15.14 -7.11
N LYS A 30 -5.06 15.82 -7.84
CA LYS A 30 -4.97 15.68 -9.29
C LYS A 30 -4.53 14.27 -9.70
N MET A 31 -3.47 13.75 -9.09
CA MET A 31 -2.97 12.40 -9.40
C MET A 31 -4.00 11.32 -9.07
N LEU A 32 -4.75 11.49 -7.98
CA LEU A 32 -5.83 10.58 -7.63
C LEU A 32 -6.98 10.66 -8.64
N GLN A 33 -7.37 11.87 -9.06
CA GLN A 33 -8.37 12.05 -10.11
C GLN A 33 -7.93 11.38 -11.43
N ASP A 34 -6.68 11.58 -11.85
CA ASP A 34 -6.14 10.97 -13.06
C ASP A 34 -6.15 9.43 -12.94
N SER A 35 -5.75 8.88 -11.78
CA SER A 35 -5.77 7.44 -11.50
C SER A 35 -7.19 6.85 -11.55
N ILE A 36 -8.18 7.57 -11.03
CA ILE A 36 -9.59 7.13 -11.08
C ILE A 36 -10.13 7.19 -12.51
N THR A 37 -9.76 8.22 -13.28
CA THR A 37 -10.13 8.33 -14.70
C THR A 37 -9.54 7.17 -15.50
N GLU A 38 -8.27 6.83 -15.27
CA GLU A 38 -7.62 5.68 -15.89
C GLU A 38 -8.26 4.35 -15.46
N LEU A 39 -8.64 4.20 -14.19
CA LEU A 39 -9.34 3.00 -13.74
C LEU A 39 -10.64 2.84 -14.51
N LYS A 40 -11.44 3.91 -14.59
CA LYS A 40 -12.75 3.89 -15.25
C LYS A 40 -12.62 3.58 -16.75
N SER A 41 -11.58 4.05 -17.43
CA SER A 41 -11.37 3.72 -18.85
C SER A 41 -11.08 2.25 -19.10
N HIS A 42 -10.73 1.48 -18.06
CA HIS A 42 -10.51 0.03 -18.13
C HIS A 42 -11.69 -0.80 -17.61
N LEU A 43 -12.76 -0.17 -17.10
CA LEU A 43 -13.95 -0.88 -16.62
C LEU A 43 -14.86 -1.31 -17.79
N GLU A 44 -15.37 -2.54 -17.70
CA GLU A 44 -16.41 -3.05 -18.61
C GLU A 44 -17.76 -2.38 -18.35
N ASP A 45 -18.11 -2.16 -17.07
CA ASP A 45 -19.23 -1.32 -16.63
C ASP A 45 -18.71 -0.05 -15.95
N GLN A 46 -19.04 1.11 -16.52
CA GLN A 46 -18.64 2.42 -16.01
C GLN A 46 -19.24 2.77 -14.64
N ASN A 47 -20.26 2.00 -14.20
CA ASN A 47 -20.88 2.13 -12.88
C ASN A 47 -20.38 1.07 -11.88
N ALA A 48 -19.46 0.20 -12.28
CA ALA A 48 -18.95 -0.86 -11.41
C ALA A 48 -18.24 -0.30 -10.16
N PRO A 49 -18.31 -1.02 -9.01
CA PRO A 49 -17.73 -0.54 -7.77
C PRO A 49 -16.21 -0.54 -7.81
N PHE A 50 -15.62 0.51 -7.25
CA PHE A 50 -14.19 0.58 -6.96
C PHE A 50 -13.96 1.21 -5.58
N GLY A 51 -12.74 1.07 -5.07
CA GLY A 51 -12.32 1.68 -3.83
C GLY A 51 -11.01 2.48 -3.93
N VAL A 52 -10.71 3.21 -2.87
CA VAL A 52 -9.49 3.99 -2.71
C VAL A 52 -8.88 3.73 -1.33
N ASP A 53 -7.58 3.45 -1.28
CA ASP A 53 -6.79 3.31 -0.05
C ASP A 53 -5.88 4.52 0.15
N LEU A 54 -6.00 5.19 1.31
CA LEU A 54 -5.09 6.27 1.72
C LEU A 54 -4.38 5.92 3.03
N LEU A 55 -3.14 6.38 3.18
CA LEU A 55 -2.40 6.25 4.44
C LEU A 55 -2.58 7.52 5.27
N ILE A 56 -3.20 7.38 6.44
CA ILE A 56 -3.52 8.49 7.35
C ILE A 56 -2.97 8.17 8.74
N PRO A 57 -1.63 8.10 8.90
CA PRO A 57 -1.02 7.88 10.22
C PRO A 57 -1.33 9.05 11.16
N GLN A 58 -1.43 8.77 12.46
CA GLN A 58 -1.48 9.82 13.47
C GLN A 58 -0.23 10.71 13.40
N ILE A 59 -0.42 12.03 13.45
CA ILE A 59 0.65 13.03 13.49
C ILE A 59 0.57 13.78 14.84
N GLY A 60 1.73 14.11 15.42
CA GLY A 60 1.82 14.81 16.70
C GLY A 60 1.47 13.95 17.93
N GLY A 61 1.47 14.57 19.11
CA GLY A 61 1.23 13.89 20.39
C GLY A 61 2.18 12.71 20.60
N ASN A 62 1.61 11.54 20.95
CA ASN A 62 2.35 10.30 21.19
C ASN A 62 2.60 9.47 19.90
N ALA A 63 2.45 10.07 18.72
CA ALA A 63 2.76 9.40 17.47
C ALA A 63 4.25 9.05 17.36
N ARG A 64 4.56 8.00 16.56
CA ARG A 64 5.95 7.70 16.19
C ARG A 64 6.53 8.92 15.46
N LYS A 65 7.76 9.31 15.80
CA LYS A 65 8.44 10.43 15.14
C LYS A 65 8.70 10.20 13.65
N THR A 66 8.69 8.95 13.19
CA THR A 66 8.79 8.59 11.77
C THR A 66 7.48 8.73 10.99
N ASN A 67 6.36 9.03 11.68
CA ASN A 67 5.10 9.30 10.99
C ASN A 67 5.19 10.64 10.27
N HIS A 68 4.70 10.67 9.03
CA HIS A 68 4.58 11.87 8.24
C HIS A 68 3.19 11.89 7.59
N ASP A 69 2.71 13.10 7.31
CA ASP A 69 1.48 13.27 6.56
C ASP A 69 1.73 12.96 5.08
N TYR A 70 1.26 11.80 4.64
CA TYR A 70 1.36 11.36 3.25
C TYR A 70 0.50 12.20 2.29
N THR A 71 -0.47 12.95 2.81
CA THR A 71 -1.41 13.79 2.04
C THR A 71 -0.93 15.23 1.91
N LYS A 72 0.11 15.63 2.66
CA LYS A 72 0.67 17.00 2.66
C LYS A 72 -0.41 18.08 2.88
N GLY A 73 -1.34 17.84 3.79
CA GLY A 73 -2.46 18.73 4.11
C GLY A 73 -3.65 18.65 3.15
N GLN A 74 -3.60 17.82 2.10
CA GLN A 74 -4.63 17.75 1.06
C GLN A 74 -5.72 16.70 1.34
N LEU A 75 -5.81 16.16 2.56
CA LEU A 75 -6.79 15.15 2.92
C LEU A 75 -8.26 15.56 2.62
N PRO A 76 -8.69 16.81 2.88
CA PRO A 76 -10.05 17.24 2.52
C PRO A 76 -10.32 17.16 1.01
N GLU A 77 -9.39 17.64 0.19
CA GLU A 77 -9.50 17.65 -1.28
C GLU A 77 -9.45 16.22 -1.86
N LEU A 78 -8.60 15.36 -1.31
CA LEU A 78 -8.57 13.93 -1.64
C LEU A 78 -9.91 13.27 -1.32
N THR A 79 -10.52 13.62 -0.18
CA THR A 79 -11.85 13.13 0.21
C THR A 79 -12.92 13.58 -0.78
N ASP A 80 -12.86 14.83 -1.24
CA ASP A 80 -13.78 15.35 -2.26
C ASP A 80 -13.63 14.64 -3.60
N VAL A 81 -12.39 14.33 -4.02
CA VAL A 81 -12.13 13.54 -5.22
C VAL A 81 -12.75 12.15 -5.10
N ILE A 82 -12.60 11.48 -3.95
CA ILE A 82 -13.19 10.15 -3.69
C ILE A 82 -14.72 10.21 -3.81
N ILE A 83 -15.35 11.19 -3.17
CA ILE A 83 -16.82 11.37 -3.15
C ILE A 83 -17.35 11.72 -4.53
N ARG A 84 -16.76 12.72 -5.20
CA ARG A 84 -17.20 13.18 -6.52
C ARG A 84 -17.16 12.05 -7.56
N ASN A 85 -16.18 11.16 -7.45
CA ASN A 85 -16.05 10.03 -8.37
C ASN A 85 -16.88 8.80 -7.98
N LYS A 86 -17.64 8.87 -6.87
CA LYS A 86 -18.51 7.80 -6.37
C LYS A 86 -17.75 6.50 -6.07
N ALA A 87 -16.59 6.60 -5.42
CA ALA A 87 -15.96 5.41 -4.87
C ALA A 87 -16.93 4.72 -3.91
N THR A 88 -16.97 3.39 -3.93
CA THR A 88 -17.91 2.61 -3.09
C THR A 88 -17.28 2.18 -1.78
N LEU A 89 -15.95 2.07 -1.77
CA LEU A 89 -15.16 1.58 -0.64
C LEU A 89 -13.99 2.53 -0.35
N PHE A 90 -13.85 2.93 0.90
CA PHE A 90 -12.66 3.57 1.41
C PHE A 90 -11.89 2.62 2.34
N VAL A 91 -10.59 2.51 2.08
CA VAL A 91 -9.64 1.73 2.89
C VAL A 91 -8.65 2.70 3.52
N CYS A 92 -8.28 2.42 4.78
CA CYS A 92 -7.19 3.10 5.45
C CYS A 92 -6.24 2.04 6.01
N ALA A 93 -5.30 1.59 5.19
CA ALA A 93 -4.38 0.52 5.55
C ALA A 93 -3.41 0.93 6.68
N VAL A 94 -3.14 2.22 6.85
CA VAL A 94 -2.25 2.75 7.89
C VAL A 94 -2.88 3.94 8.59
N GLY A 95 -3.10 3.78 9.90
CA GLY A 95 -3.61 4.81 10.78
C GLY A 95 -5.12 4.79 10.91
N VAL A 96 -5.72 5.94 11.21
CA VAL A 96 -7.16 6.07 11.47
C VAL A 96 -7.65 7.35 10.78
N PRO A 97 -8.63 7.27 9.86
CA PRO A 97 -9.17 8.47 9.25
C PRO A 97 -9.86 9.34 10.32
N PRO A 98 -9.77 10.68 10.22
CA PRO A 98 -10.50 11.59 11.12
C PRO A 98 -12.00 11.33 11.07
N LYS A 99 -12.69 11.53 12.20
CA LYS A 99 -14.15 11.30 12.30
C LYS A 99 -14.92 12.09 11.24
N GLU A 100 -14.57 13.36 11.03
CA GLU A 100 -15.20 14.23 10.04
C GLU A 100 -15.12 13.64 8.62
N MET A 101 -13.97 13.09 8.24
CA MET A 101 -13.80 12.41 6.96
C MET A 101 -14.71 11.18 6.87
N VAL A 102 -14.75 10.36 7.92
CA VAL A 102 -15.59 9.16 7.98
C VAL A 102 -17.07 9.53 7.87
N ASP A 103 -17.53 10.53 8.61
CA ASP A 103 -18.91 11.01 8.55
C ASP A 103 -19.25 11.48 7.13
N LYS A 104 -18.36 12.28 6.50
CA LYS A 104 -18.53 12.79 5.14
C LYS A 104 -18.58 11.66 4.10
N LEU A 105 -17.74 10.63 4.24
CA LEU A 105 -17.76 9.43 3.38
C LEU A 105 -19.07 8.65 3.54
N HIS A 106 -19.52 8.43 4.79
CA HIS A 106 -20.78 7.74 5.06
C HIS A 106 -21.99 8.51 4.53
N SER A 107 -22.03 9.84 4.68
CA SER A 107 -23.09 10.66 4.11
C SER A 107 -23.15 10.60 2.58
N ALA A 108 -22.04 10.27 1.92
CA ALA A 108 -21.97 10.01 0.48
C ALA A 108 -22.24 8.54 0.10
N GLY A 109 -22.60 7.67 1.05
CA GLY A 109 -22.86 6.26 0.81
C GLY A 109 -21.60 5.39 0.65
N ILE A 110 -20.42 5.90 1.00
CA ILE A 110 -19.14 5.20 0.84
C ILE A 110 -18.87 4.37 2.09
N VAL A 111 -18.62 3.07 1.94
CA VAL A 111 -18.31 2.19 3.05
C VAL A 111 -16.86 2.40 3.48
N VAL A 112 -16.64 2.62 4.78
CA VAL A 112 -15.29 2.66 5.36
C VAL A 112 -14.99 1.30 6.00
N MET A 113 -14.06 0.54 5.44
CA MET A 113 -13.72 -0.78 5.96
C MET A 113 -12.96 -0.66 7.29
N LYS A 114 -13.60 -1.08 8.40
CA LYS A 114 -12.98 -1.17 9.73
C LYS A 114 -13.54 -2.35 10.54
N TYR A 115 -12.65 -3.26 10.97
CA TYR A 115 -12.80 -4.30 12.02
C TYR A 115 -14.17 -5.00 12.22
N GLY A 116 -14.79 -5.49 11.14
CA GLY A 116 -15.96 -6.37 11.20
C GLY A 116 -16.26 -6.95 9.82
N ALA A 117 -15.60 -8.04 9.45
CA ALA A 117 -15.51 -8.47 8.06
C ALA A 117 -16.75 -9.24 7.56
N SER A 118 -17.48 -8.66 6.61
CA SER A 118 -18.32 -9.38 5.63
C SER A 118 -17.59 -9.62 4.30
N GLY A 119 -16.27 -9.36 4.25
CA GLY A 119 -15.42 -9.50 3.07
C GLY A 119 -13.94 -9.54 3.43
N VAL A 120 -13.10 -9.99 2.48
CA VAL A 120 -11.64 -10.15 2.67
C VAL A 120 -10.86 -9.16 1.83
N TRP A 121 -9.77 -8.62 2.37
CA TRP A 121 -8.83 -7.78 1.63
C TRP A 121 -7.55 -8.55 1.35
N VAL A 122 -7.21 -8.69 0.07
CA VAL A 122 -6.09 -9.52 -0.38
C VAL A 122 -5.02 -8.65 -1.04
N GLY A 123 -3.79 -8.70 -0.53
CA GLY A 123 -2.66 -7.91 -1.05
C GLY A 123 -1.66 -8.75 -1.84
N THR A 124 -0.88 -9.59 -1.14
CA THR A 124 0.29 -10.28 -1.73
C THR A 124 -0.02 -11.14 -2.95
N ARG A 125 -1.19 -11.81 -3.00
CA ARG A 125 -1.63 -12.61 -4.16
C ARG A 125 -1.77 -11.77 -5.43
N PHE A 126 -2.31 -10.56 -5.32
CA PHE A 126 -2.48 -9.66 -6.46
C PHE A 126 -1.19 -8.95 -6.86
N VAL A 127 -0.12 -8.95 -6.04
CA VAL A 127 1.20 -8.50 -6.50
C VAL A 127 1.72 -9.40 -7.63
N ALA A 128 1.48 -10.70 -7.53
CA ALA A 128 1.79 -11.69 -8.56
C ALA A 128 0.62 -11.87 -9.56
N SER A 129 0.03 -10.76 -10.01
CA SER A 129 -0.91 -10.72 -11.13
C SER A 129 -0.27 -10.09 -12.36
N GLU A 130 -0.82 -10.32 -13.54
CA GLU A 130 -0.34 -9.72 -14.79
C GLU A 130 -0.54 -8.19 -14.78
N GLU A 131 -1.68 -7.74 -14.24
CA GLU A 131 -2.17 -6.36 -14.26
C GLU A 131 -1.52 -5.48 -13.20
N ALA A 132 -0.94 -6.07 -12.15
CA ALA A 132 -0.19 -5.34 -11.14
C ALA A 132 0.98 -4.56 -11.76
N GLY A 133 1.09 -3.28 -11.42
CA GLY A 133 2.21 -2.43 -11.82
C GLY A 133 3.53 -2.74 -11.10
N ALA A 134 3.56 -3.77 -10.26
CA ALA A 134 4.77 -4.21 -9.57
C ALA A 134 5.88 -4.59 -10.58
N PRO A 135 7.14 -4.21 -10.35
CA PRO A 135 8.25 -4.59 -11.23
C PRO A 135 8.34 -6.12 -11.40
N PRO A 136 8.80 -6.64 -12.57
CA PRO A 136 8.93 -8.09 -12.80
C PRO A 136 9.66 -8.82 -11.67
N ARG A 137 10.79 -8.25 -11.21
CA ARG A 137 11.55 -8.74 -10.05
C ARG A 137 10.73 -8.87 -8.77
N HIS A 138 9.77 -7.97 -8.52
CA HIS A 138 8.90 -8.08 -7.34
C HIS A 138 7.97 -9.31 -7.47
N LYS A 139 7.40 -9.53 -8.66
CA LYS A 139 6.54 -10.69 -8.93
C LYS A 139 7.33 -12.00 -8.78
N GLU A 140 8.54 -12.05 -9.34
CA GLU A 140 9.47 -13.19 -9.18
C GLU A 140 9.81 -13.47 -7.72
N LEU A 141 10.09 -12.42 -6.92
CA LEU A 141 10.39 -12.56 -5.50
C LEU A 141 9.19 -13.01 -4.67
N VAL A 142 7.95 -12.70 -5.10
CA VAL A 142 6.74 -13.24 -4.47
C VAL A 142 6.60 -14.72 -4.80
N VAL A 143 6.77 -15.09 -6.08
CA VAL A 143 6.53 -16.47 -6.55
C VAL A 143 7.60 -17.45 -6.10
N SER A 144 8.84 -16.99 -5.94
CA SER A 144 9.97 -17.79 -5.45
C SER A 144 10.04 -17.89 -3.93
N ALA A 145 9.07 -17.36 -3.21
CA ALA A 145 9.13 -17.31 -1.76
C ALA A 145 8.71 -18.59 -1.06
N GLY A 146 9.49 -18.99 -0.05
CA GLY A 146 9.04 -19.88 1.01
C GLY A 146 8.39 -19.10 2.18
N TYR A 147 7.83 -19.84 3.14
CA TYR A 147 7.18 -19.25 4.32
C TYR A 147 8.14 -18.50 5.25
N ASP A 148 9.44 -18.82 5.21
CA ASP A 148 10.49 -18.21 6.04
C ASP A 148 11.21 -17.04 5.36
N ASP A 149 10.89 -16.77 4.09
CA ASP A 149 11.53 -15.69 3.33
C ASP A 149 10.90 -14.31 3.57
N THR A 150 9.93 -14.20 4.47
CA THR A 150 9.30 -12.92 4.82
C THR A 150 9.64 -12.55 6.26
N VAL A 151 10.25 -11.38 6.43
CA VAL A 151 10.63 -10.84 7.75
C VAL A 151 9.86 -9.56 8.06
N ARG A 152 9.65 -9.30 9.36
CA ARG A 152 9.14 -8.01 9.83
C ARG A 152 10.31 -7.11 10.20
N THR A 153 10.34 -5.90 9.67
CA THR A 153 11.41 -4.94 9.91
C THR A 153 10.88 -3.52 10.11
N LEU A 154 11.65 -2.68 10.78
CA LEU A 154 11.37 -1.24 10.97
C LEU A 154 12.14 -0.36 9.97
N ILE A 155 13.12 -0.91 9.25
CA ILE A 155 14.14 -0.11 8.54
C ILE A 155 13.58 0.81 7.45
N TYR A 156 12.40 0.51 6.91
CA TYR A 156 11.79 1.25 5.81
C TYR A 156 10.79 2.34 6.23
N SER A 157 10.28 2.31 7.47
CA SER A 157 9.22 3.27 7.90
C SER A 157 9.18 3.58 9.40
N GLY A 158 9.98 2.90 10.22
CA GLY A 158 9.86 2.90 11.68
C GLY A 158 8.59 2.18 12.19
N ARG A 159 7.76 1.63 11.30
CA ARG A 159 6.63 0.75 11.60
C ARG A 159 6.98 -0.69 11.20
N PRO A 160 6.48 -1.72 11.91
CA PRO A 160 6.68 -3.09 11.49
C PRO A 160 6.08 -3.33 10.10
N MET A 161 6.93 -3.62 9.11
CA MET A 161 6.54 -3.94 7.74
C MET A 161 7.03 -5.33 7.38
N SER A 162 6.19 -6.11 6.69
CA SER A 162 6.58 -7.44 6.17
C SER A 162 7.19 -7.28 4.78
N VAL A 163 8.42 -7.78 4.62
CA VAL A 163 9.20 -7.67 3.37
C VAL A 163 9.92 -8.98 3.07
N ARG A 164 10.31 -9.16 1.81
CA ARG A 164 11.26 -10.21 1.41
C ARG A 164 12.54 -10.09 2.23
N LYS A 165 13.01 -11.20 2.79
CA LYS A 165 14.33 -11.31 3.40
C LYS A 165 15.38 -11.34 2.28
N THR A 166 16.06 -10.21 2.08
CA THR A 166 17.23 -10.10 1.20
C THR A 166 18.50 -10.05 2.04
N PRO A 167 19.70 -10.24 1.44
CA PRO A 167 20.96 -10.02 2.15
C PRO A 167 21.06 -8.63 2.77
N TYR A 168 20.59 -7.59 2.06
CA TYR A 168 20.51 -6.23 2.59
C TYR A 168 19.66 -6.17 3.86
N VAL A 169 18.44 -6.71 3.84
CA VAL A 169 17.53 -6.69 5.01
C VAL A 169 18.11 -7.49 6.17
N ALA A 170 18.66 -8.67 5.90
CA ALA A 170 19.30 -9.53 6.91
C ALA A 170 20.53 -8.86 7.55
N GLY A 171 21.24 -7.99 6.81
CA GLY A 171 22.34 -7.19 7.35
C GLY A 171 21.94 -6.24 8.49
N TRP A 172 20.64 -5.95 8.65
CA TRP A 172 20.12 -5.14 9.75
C TRP A 172 19.76 -5.95 11.01
N ASP A 173 19.73 -7.29 10.94
CA ASP A 173 19.30 -8.14 12.07
C ASP A 173 20.18 -7.93 13.31
N ASN A 174 21.49 -7.68 13.11
CA ASN A 174 22.46 -7.42 14.18
C ASN A 174 22.59 -5.93 14.56
N ARG A 175 21.82 -5.03 13.93
CA ARG A 175 21.87 -3.57 14.14
C ARG A 175 20.63 -3.05 14.86
N HIS A 176 19.99 -3.89 15.68
CA HIS A 176 18.71 -3.56 16.32
C HIS A 176 18.77 -2.26 17.14
N GLN A 177 19.84 -2.06 17.92
CA GLN A 177 19.99 -0.87 18.75
C GLN A 177 20.06 0.42 17.91
N GLU A 178 20.80 0.38 16.80
CA GLU A 178 20.89 1.49 15.85
C GLU A 178 19.53 1.79 15.20
N VAL A 179 18.78 0.75 14.81
CA VAL A 179 17.43 0.89 14.26
C VAL A 179 16.50 1.59 15.26
N LEU A 180 16.54 1.19 16.54
CA LEU A 180 15.74 1.83 17.59
C LEU A 180 16.17 3.29 17.81
N GLU A 181 17.47 3.56 17.84
CA GLU A 181 17.99 4.91 18.03
C GLU A 181 17.57 5.83 16.88
N LEU A 182 17.79 5.44 15.63
CA LEU A 182 17.41 6.22 14.46
C LEU A 182 15.90 6.50 14.43
N THR A 183 15.08 5.47 14.65
CA THR A 183 13.62 5.63 14.64
C THR A 183 13.11 6.49 15.81
N SER A 184 13.79 6.47 16.96
CA SER A 184 13.50 7.36 18.11
C SER A 184 13.83 8.83 17.83
N GLN A 185 14.72 9.09 16.87
CA GLN A 185 15.05 10.42 16.35
C GLN A 185 14.14 10.83 15.17
N GLY A 186 13.22 9.98 14.75
CA GLY A 186 12.36 10.22 13.58
C GLY A 186 13.03 9.94 12.24
N LYS A 187 14.24 9.35 12.24
CA LYS A 187 14.98 8.98 11.03
C LYS A 187 14.59 7.58 10.56
N ILE A 188 14.54 7.38 9.25
CA ILE A 188 14.33 6.06 8.65
C ILE A 188 15.69 5.39 8.44
N PRO A 189 15.96 4.22 9.05
CA PRO A 189 17.29 3.58 8.95
C PRO A 189 17.76 3.35 7.51
N HIS A 190 16.86 2.92 6.62
CA HIS A 190 17.18 2.73 5.21
C HIS A 190 17.56 4.04 4.51
N GLU A 191 16.89 5.15 4.80
CA GLU A 191 17.20 6.46 4.19
C GLU A 191 18.58 6.94 4.65
N VAL A 192 18.88 6.85 5.95
CA VAL A 192 20.19 7.19 6.53
C VAL A 192 21.31 6.31 5.96
N GLU A 193 21.04 5.02 5.73
CA GLU A 193 22.01 4.12 5.10
C GLU A 193 22.28 4.52 3.66
N LEU A 194 21.26 4.87 2.87
CA LEU A 194 21.42 5.31 1.48
C LEU A 194 22.08 6.68 1.34
N GLU A 195 21.91 7.57 2.33
CA GLU A 195 22.65 8.84 2.38
C GLU A 195 24.17 8.60 2.53
N LYS A 196 24.55 7.59 3.31
CA LYS A 196 25.96 7.21 3.52
C LYS A 196 26.51 6.28 2.43
N HIS A 197 25.64 5.44 1.88
CA HIS A 197 25.96 4.37 0.93
C HIS A 197 24.99 4.37 -0.27
N PRO A 198 25.03 5.39 -1.15
CA PRO A 198 24.11 5.49 -2.30
C PRO A 198 24.16 4.29 -3.25
N GLU A 199 25.31 3.60 -3.33
CA GLU A 199 25.53 2.39 -4.12
C GLU A 199 24.59 1.24 -3.72
N LYS A 200 24.13 1.21 -2.46
CA LYS A 200 23.22 0.18 -1.95
C LYS A 200 21.76 0.39 -2.37
N SER A 201 21.44 1.43 -3.13
CA SER A 201 20.05 1.76 -3.51
C SER A 201 19.31 0.61 -4.21
N LEU A 202 19.99 -0.17 -5.06
CA LEU A 202 19.39 -1.32 -5.72
C LEU A 202 19.20 -2.51 -4.77
N GLU A 203 20.18 -2.80 -3.92
CA GLU A 203 20.14 -3.88 -2.93
C GLU A 203 19.12 -3.61 -1.82
N GLY A 204 19.02 -2.34 -1.42
CA GLY A 204 18.17 -1.84 -0.37
C GLY A 204 16.71 -1.69 -0.77
N ARG A 205 16.36 -1.95 -2.03
CA ARG A 205 14.99 -1.80 -2.52
C ARG A 205 14.01 -2.63 -1.67
N MET A 206 12.94 -1.96 -1.25
CA MET A 206 11.89 -2.57 -0.44
C MET A 206 10.98 -3.48 -1.29
N TRP A 207 10.86 -4.74 -0.90
CA TRP A 207 9.97 -5.73 -1.53
C TRP A 207 8.87 -6.17 -0.58
N LEU A 208 7.76 -5.44 -0.56
CA LEU A 208 6.63 -5.73 0.34
C LEU A 208 5.92 -7.03 -0.04
N MET A 209 5.77 -7.94 0.91
CA MET A 209 5.00 -9.17 0.77
C MET A 209 4.64 -9.72 2.17
N GLY A 210 3.52 -10.45 2.25
CA GLY A 210 3.15 -11.21 3.43
C GLY A 210 3.66 -12.66 3.33
N LYS A 211 3.64 -13.38 4.46
CA LYS A 211 4.05 -14.79 4.53
C LYS A 211 3.30 -15.72 3.58
N VAL A 212 2.09 -15.34 3.15
CA VAL A 212 1.30 -16.06 2.14
C VAL A 212 2.01 -16.14 0.78
N ALA A 213 3.06 -15.36 0.54
CA ALA A 213 3.96 -15.55 -0.60
C ALA A 213 4.45 -17.00 -0.72
N GLY A 214 4.65 -17.69 0.41
CA GLY A 214 4.96 -19.14 0.48
C GLY A 214 3.95 -20.07 -0.18
N SER A 215 2.77 -19.58 -0.55
CA SER A 215 1.69 -20.34 -1.21
C SER A 215 1.37 -19.83 -2.61
N ILE A 216 2.15 -18.88 -3.12
CA ILE A 216 1.94 -18.23 -4.41
C ILE A 216 3.01 -18.74 -5.36
N ASN A 217 2.64 -19.65 -6.26
CA ASN A 217 3.61 -20.35 -7.11
C ASN A 217 3.50 -19.98 -8.60
N ASP A 218 2.68 -18.99 -8.94
CA ASP A 218 2.39 -18.59 -10.31
C ASP A 218 2.14 -17.08 -10.44
N ILE A 219 2.35 -16.55 -11.64
CA ILE A 219 1.82 -15.26 -12.07
C ILE A 219 0.66 -15.57 -13.00
N LYS A 220 -0.52 -15.00 -12.72
CA LYS A 220 -1.73 -15.22 -13.53
C LYS A 220 -2.61 -13.98 -13.58
N PRO A 221 -3.57 -13.88 -14.50
CA PRO A 221 -4.50 -12.76 -14.56
C PRO A 221 -5.28 -12.60 -13.25
N ALA A 222 -5.64 -11.36 -12.88
CA ALA A 222 -6.41 -11.07 -11.68
C ALA A 222 -7.76 -11.80 -11.66
N LYS A 223 -8.39 -11.98 -12.83
CA LYS A 223 -9.65 -12.74 -13.00
C LYS A 223 -9.57 -14.24 -12.67
N ALA A 224 -8.36 -14.79 -12.56
CA ALA A 224 -8.11 -16.21 -12.29
C ALA A 224 -7.78 -16.47 -10.81
N MET A 225 -8.01 -15.50 -9.94
CA MET A 225 -7.75 -15.52 -8.49
C MET A 225 -9.05 -15.33 -7.73
#